data_AF-A0A3N5XP69-F1
#
_entry.id   AF-A0A3N5XP69-F1
#
_cell.length_a   1.000
_cell.length_b   1.000
_cell.length_c   1.000
_cell.angle_alpha   90.00
_cell.angle_beta   90.00
_cell.angle_gamma   90.00
#
_symmetry.space_group_name_H-M   'P 1'
#
loop_
_entity.id
_entity.type
_entity.pdbx_description
1 polymer ?
#
loop_
_entity_poly.entity_id
_entity_poly.type
_entity_poly.pdbx_seq_one_letter_code
_entity_poly.pdbx_strand_id
1 'polypeptide(L)'
;MDDNKHRLQRVSVPDIDTILGTPLKVLDDGFVRVVDYLGTDQSIVQAARVSYGAGTKHTQEDRGLIRYLMRHRHTTPFEMCEIKLHVRAPMDAWRQWIRHRTANINEYSTRYSVAIDASQRTDPAEWRQQAASNRQGSEGFLDVETGRQLSQREFELQESARTVYRERLEAGVAREQARKDLPLSTYTEAYWKTDLHNLLHFLKLRMDVAAQFEIRSYAQAIGYQIVSKWCPITWEAFLDYSVHSVSFSRLELQILAAIGAGKKEQAIAAAEGFGWLKYENGSLKHNRERAEFEEKLAGLKLAVPWRS
;
A
#
# COMPACT_ATOMS: atom_id res chain seq x y z
N MET A 1 -43.20 29.19 4.20
CA MET A 1 -41.83 28.89 4.66
C MET A 1 -41.47 27.56 4.02
N ASP A 2 -40.52 27.60 3.09
CA ASP A 2 -40.23 26.50 2.16
C ASP A 2 -39.22 25.55 2.82
N ASP A 3 -39.68 24.81 3.83
CA ASP A 3 -38.88 23.99 4.77
C ASP A 3 -38.21 22.76 4.12
N ASN A 4 -38.40 22.57 2.81
CA ASN A 4 -37.91 21.39 2.08
C ASN A 4 -36.61 21.65 1.28
N LYS A 5 -36.08 22.88 1.28
CA LYS A 5 -34.90 23.28 0.49
C LYS A 5 -33.54 22.82 1.05
N HIS A 6 -33.50 22.18 2.23
CA HIS A 6 -32.26 21.79 2.91
C HIS A 6 -32.15 20.29 3.24
N ARG A 7 -32.99 19.43 2.66
CA ARG A 7 -32.90 17.99 2.94
C ARG A 7 -31.65 17.39 2.27
N LEU A 8 -30.66 17.03 3.09
CA LEU A 8 -29.46 16.32 2.62
C LEU A 8 -29.84 14.92 2.14
N GLN A 9 -29.40 14.56 0.93
CA GLN A 9 -29.48 13.20 0.42
C GLN A 9 -28.18 12.47 0.70
N ARG A 10 -28.26 11.15 0.94
CA ARG A 10 -27.06 10.33 1.06
C ARG A 10 -26.36 10.31 -0.30
N VAL A 11 -25.08 10.65 -0.29
CA VAL A 11 -24.25 10.56 -1.50
C VAL A 11 -24.10 9.09 -1.88
N SER A 12 -24.24 8.80 -3.18
CA SER A 12 -24.06 7.47 -3.77
C SER A 12 -23.16 7.56 -5.00
N VAL A 13 -22.37 6.50 -5.24
CA VAL A 13 -21.50 6.33 -6.40
C VAL A 13 -21.86 4.99 -7.02
N PRO A 14 -22.52 4.97 -8.18
CA PRO A 14 -23.06 3.74 -8.76
C PRO A 14 -22.04 2.60 -8.88
N ASP A 15 -20.81 2.91 -9.29
CA ASP A 15 -19.78 1.91 -9.52
C ASP A 15 -19.34 1.17 -8.25
N ILE A 16 -19.18 1.87 -7.12
CA ILE A 16 -18.87 1.20 -5.85
C ILE A 16 -20.11 0.58 -5.20
N ASP A 17 -21.30 1.14 -5.44
CA ASP A 17 -22.56 0.57 -4.96
C ASP A 17 -22.78 -0.85 -5.50
N THR A 18 -22.33 -1.13 -6.73
CA THR A 18 -22.41 -2.48 -7.31
C THR A 18 -21.59 -3.54 -6.56
N ILE A 19 -20.58 -3.14 -5.78
CA ILE A 19 -19.69 -4.07 -5.05
C ILE A 19 -19.87 -3.99 -3.53
N LEU A 20 -20.80 -3.18 -3.02
CA LEU A 20 -21.13 -3.15 -1.59
C LEU A 20 -21.53 -4.55 -1.10
N GLY A 21 -20.94 -4.97 0.01
CA GLY A 21 -21.20 -6.28 0.59
C GLY A 21 -20.63 -7.48 -0.20
N THR A 22 -20.04 -7.25 -1.37
CA THR A 22 -19.46 -8.31 -2.21
C THR A 22 -17.98 -8.50 -1.90
N PRO A 23 -17.52 -9.72 -1.58
CA PRO A 23 -16.11 -9.97 -1.31
C PRO A 23 -15.28 -10.00 -2.60
N LEU A 24 -14.25 -9.17 -2.66
CA LEU A 24 -13.17 -9.27 -3.64
C LEU A 24 -12.13 -10.25 -3.10
N LYS A 25 -11.97 -11.41 -3.75
CA LYS A 25 -11.03 -12.46 -3.33
C LYS A 25 -9.59 -11.98 -3.47
N VAL A 26 -8.76 -12.31 -2.48
CA VAL A 26 -7.32 -11.99 -2.45
C VAL A 26 -6.58 -13.17 -1.84
N LEU A 27 -5.45 -13.57 -2.43
CA LEU A 27 -4.73 -14.81 -2.07
C LEU A 27 -5.64 -16.05 -2.25
N ASP A 28 -5.39 -17.10 -1.47
CA ASP A 28 -6.07 -18.39 -1.54
C ASP A 28 -7.41 -18.42 -0.78
N ASP A 29 -7.51 -17.78 0.37
CA ASP A 29 -8.73 -17.75 1.19
C ASP A 29 -9.04 -16.37 1.81
N GLY A 30 -8.36 -15.33 1.32
CA GLY A 30 -8.56 -13.96 1.77
C GLY A 30 -9.62 -13.19 0.98
N PHE A 31 -10.00 -12.04 1.50
CA PHE A 31 -10.82 -11.08 0.76
C PHE A 31 -10.75 -9.65 1.33
N VAL A 32 -11.19 -8.70 0.52
CA VAL A 32 -11.62 -7.36 0.94
C VAL A 32 -13.06 -7.15 0.51
N ARG A 33 -13.89 -6.63 1.40
CA ARG A 33 -15.29 -6.31 1.13
C ARG A 33 -15.59 -4.89 1.57
N VAL A 34 -16.18 -4.08 0.69
CA VAL A 34 -16.66 -2.75 1.05
C VAL A 34 -17.92 -2.91 1.89
N VAL A 35 -17.92 -2.33 3.08
CA VAL A 35 -19.05 -2.39 4.02
C VAL A 35 -19.85 -1.11 3.97
N ASP A 36 -19.14 0.03 3.96
CA ASP A 36 -19.74 1.35 3.82
C ASP A 36 -18.68 2.35 3.36
N TYR A 37 -19.12 3.49 2.83
CA TYR A 37 -18.29 4.64 2.52
C TYR A 37 -19.05 5.94 2.79
N LEU A 38 -18.29 7.01 3.02
CA LEU A 38 -18.75 8.37 3.23
C LEU A 38 -17.99 9.29 2.28
N GLY A 39 -18.72 10.13 1.55
CA GLY A 39 -18.13 11.13 0.66
C GLY A 39 -17.64 10.56 -0.68
N THR A 40 -17.25 11.48 -1.56
CA THR A 40 -16.82 11.23 -2.95
C THR A 40 -15.83 12.31 -3.39
N ASP A 41 -15.33 12.25 -4.63
CA ASP A 41 -14.61 13.37 -5.26
C ASP A 41 -15.33 14.72 -5.08
N GLN A 42 -16.67 14.74 -5.11
CA GLN A 42 -17.44 15.97 -4.91
C GLN A 42 -17.39 16.48 -3.47
N SER A 43 -17.29 15.58 -2.48
CA SER A 43 -17.13 15.96 -1.07
C SER A 43 -15.78 16.62 -0.83
N ILE A 44 -14.73 16.17 -1.53
CA ILE A 44 -13.39 16.78 -1.50
C ILE A 44 -13.46 18.20 -2.06
N VAL A 45 -14.10 18.37 -3.22
CA VAL A 45 -14.29 19.68 -3.87
C VAL A 45 -15.10 20.63 -2.99
N GLN A 46 -16.20 20.15 -2.41
CA GLN A 46 -17.03 20.92 -1.50
C GLN A 46 -16.23 21.40 -0.30
N ALA A 47 -15.52 20.49 0.37
CA ALA A 47 -14.70 20.82 1.54
C ALA A 47 -13.59 21.82 1.21
N ALA A 48 -12.92 21.66 0.07
CA ALA A 48 -11.91 22.60 -0.39
C ALA A 48 -12.50 23.99 -0.67
N ARG A 49 -13.69 24.06 -1.28
CA ARG A 49 -14.38 25.32 -1.64
C ARG A 49 -14.89 26.11 -0.43
N VAL A 50 -15.22 25.46 0.68
CA VAL A 50 -15.61 26.17 1.93
C VAL A 50 -14.49 27.09 2.41
N SER A 51 -13.23 26.69 2.22
CA SER A 51 -12.05 27.50 2.57
C SER A 51 -11.91 28.77 1.71
N TYR A 52 -12.57 28.84 0.55
CA TYR A 52 -12.43 29.97 -0.38
C TYR A 52 -13.40 31.13 -0.08
N GLY A 53 -14.29 31.03 0.90
CA GLY A 53 -15.16 32.13 1.35
C GLY A 53 -16.13 32.67 0.29
N ALA A 54 -17.05 33.54 0.69
CA ALA A 54 -17.94 34.24 -0.25
C ALA A 54 -17.15 35.31 -1.01
N GLY A 55 -16.95 35.14 -2.33
CA GLY A 55 -16.34 36.16 -3.21
C GLY A 55 -15.20 35.67 -4.10
N THR A 56 -14.75 34.42 -3.95
CA THR A 56 -13.76 33.81 -4.86
C THR A 56 -14.43 33.30 -6.13
N LYS A 57 -13.90 33.70 -7.29
CA LYS A 57 -14.38 33.22 -8.58
C LYS A 57 -14.04 31.72 -8.71
N HIS A 58 -15.04 30.87 -8.92
CA HIS A 58 -14.86 29.46 -9.24
C HIS A 58 -14.32 29.31 -10.67
N THR A 59 -13.01 29.43 -10.83
CA THR A 59 -12.35 29.36 -12.16
C THR A 59 -11.88 27.96 -12.52
N GLN A 60 -11.70 27.06 -11.55
CA GLN A 60 -11.23 25.70 -11.77
C GLN A 60 -12.39 24.68 -11.75
N GLU A 61 -12.45 23.87 -12.80
CA GLU A 61 -13.27 22.66 -12.86
C GLU A 61 -12.88 21.68 -11.74
N ASP A 62 -13.83 20.88 -11.27
CA ASP A 62 -13.69 19.99 -10.10
C ASP A 62 -12.46 19.08 -10.18
N ARG A 63 -12.18 18.52 -11.37
CA ARG A 63 -10.98 17.73 -11.63
C ARG A 63 -9.69 18.54 -11.51
N GLY A 64 -9.67 19.78 -12.01
CA GLY A 64 -8.52 20.67 -11.89
C GLY A 64 -8.20 20.98 -10.43
N LEU A 65 -9.23 21.21 -9.61
CA LEU A 65 -9.08 21.46 -8.18
C LEU A 65 -8.50 20.24 -7.44
N ILE A 66 -9.07 19.04 -7.61
CA ILE A 66 -8.54 17.82 -6.95
C ILE A 66 -7.07 17.59 -7.29
N ARG A 67 -6.71 17.73 -8.57
CA ARG A 67 -5.31 17.61 -9.03
C ARG A 67 -4.41 18.68 -8.40
N TYR A 68 -4.90 19.92 -8.29
CA TYR A 68 -4.19 20.99 -7.60
C TYR A 68 -3.93 20.66 -6.13
N LEU A 69 -4.95 20.17 -5.41
CA LEU A 69 -4.86 19.80 -4.00
C LEU A 69 -3.83 18.69 -3.78
N MET A 70 -3.87 17.63 -4.60
CA MET A 70 -2.91 16.51 -4.53
C MET A 70 -1.48 16.99 -4.76
N ARG A 71 -1.24 17.76 -5.83
CA ARG A 71 0.10 18.26 -6.21
C ARG A 71 0.71 19.16 -5.13
N HIS A 72 -0.10 19.97 -4.45
CA HIS A 72 0.36 20.89 -3.40
C HIS A 72 0.22 20.32 -1.98
N ARG A 73 -0.12 19.03 -1.85
CA ARG A 73 -0.30 18.34 -0.57
C ARG A 73 -1.29 19.05 0.37
N HIS A 74 -2.37 19.59 -0.20
CA HIS A 74 -3.52 20.04 0.58
C HIS A 74 -4.37 18.83 0.93
N THR A 75 -4.04 18.16 2.03
CA THR A 75 -4.54 16.82 2.36
C THR A 75 -5.90 16.85 3.06
N THR A 76 -6.22 17.90 3.82
CA THR A 76 -7.42 17.94 4.66
C THR A 76 -8.76 17.80 3.92
N PRO A 77 -8.94 18.25 2.65
CA PRO A 77 -10.18 17.96 1.93
C PRO A 77 -10.37 16.47 1.61
N PHE A 78 -9.29 15.70 1.48
CA PHE A 78 -9.36 14.25 1.25
C PHE A 78 -9.80 13.50 2.51
N GLU A 79 -9.53 14.03 3.71
CA GLU A 79 -9.97 13.44 4.99
C GLU A 79 -11.49 13.49 5.19
N MET A 80 -12.22 14.24 4.36
CA MET A 80 -13.70 14.30 4.38
C MET A 80 -14.37 13.10 3.71
N CYS A 81 -13.58 12.17 3.17
CA CYS A 81 -14.06 10.91 2.63
C CYS A 81 -13.57 9.76 3.52
N GLU A 82 -14.44 8.82 3.90
CA GLU A 82 -14.08 7.64 4.69
C GLU A 82 -14.59 6.35 4.05
N ILE A 83 -13.88 5.24 4.28
CA ILE A 83 -14.31 3.91 3.88
C ILE A 83 -14.19 2.94 5.04
N LYS A 84 -15.14 2.00 5.13
CA LYS A 84 -15.12 0.87 6.05
C LYS A 84 -15.04 -0.42 5.24
N LEU A 85 -13.96 -1.16 5.45
CA LEU A 85 -13.70 -2.45 4.83
C LEU A 85 -13.87 -3.56 5.85
N HIS A 86 -14.37 -4.70 5.38
CA HIS A 86 -14.25 -5.98 6.06
C HIS A 86 -13.16 -6.77 5.34
N VAL A 87 -12.11 -7.12 6.06
CA VAL A 87 -10.93 -7.79 5.51
C VAL A 87 -10.76 -9.15 6.17
N ARG A 88 -10.40 -10.14 5.36
CA ARG A 88 -9.91 -11.44 5.81
C ARG A 88 -8.49 -11.60 5.27
N ALA A 89 -7.50 -11.68 6.15
CA ALA A 89 -6.08 -11.69 5.78
C ALA A 89 -5.26 -12.62 6.70
N PRO A 90 -4.13 -13.18 6.25
CA PRO A 90 -3.24 -13.94 7.12
C PRO A 90 -2.59 -13.01 8.16
N MET A 91 -2.32 -13.53 9.37
CA MET A 91 -1.83 -12.70 10.49
C MET A 91 -0.50 -12.01 10.21
N ASP A 92 0.39 -12.58 9.40
CA ASP A 92 1.66 -11.95 9.01
C ASP A 92 1.46 -10.68 8.17
N ALA A 93 0.57 -10.72 7.17
CA ALA A 93 0.15 -9.55 6.40
C ALA A 93 -0.63 -8.56 7.28
N TRP A 94 -1.53 -9.06 8.14
CA TRP A 94 -2.31 -8.23 9.05
C TRP A 94 -1.43 -7.44 10.02
N ARG A 95 -0.38 -8.06 10.58
CA ARG A 95 0.58 -7.38 11.48
C ARG A 95 1.32 -6.22 10.81
N GLN A 96 1.48 -6.24 9.49
CA GLN A 96 2.02 -5.11 8.72
C GLN A 96 0.96 -4.04 8.45
N TRP A 97 -0.29 -4.47 8.27
CA TRP A 97 -1.45 -3.62 8.04
C TRP A 97 -1.75 -2.74 9.25
N ILE A 98 -1.81 -3.31 10.45
CA ILE A 98 -2.17 -2.57 11.68
C ILE A 98 -1.12 -1.54 12.14
N ARG A 99 0.03 -1.45 11.45
CA ARG A 99 1.02 -0.39 11.67
C ARG A 99 0.55 0.98 11.18
N HIS A 100 -0.52 1.02 10.39
CA HIS A 100 -1.19 2.23 9.90
C HIS A 100 -2.16 2.76 10.97
N ARG A 101 -1.60 3.52 11.91
CA ARG A 101 -2.24 3.92 13.18
C ARG A 101 -3.40 4.91 13.07
N THR A 102 -3.60 5.52 11.92
CA THR A 102 -4.67 6.51 11.69
C THR A 102 -6.02 5.88 11.40
N ALA A 103 -6.07 4.56 11.19
CA ALA A 103 -7.31 3.80 10.98
C ALA A 103 -7.96 3.34 12.30
N ASN A 104 -9.27 3.10 12.26
CA ASN A 104 -10.01 2.42 13.32
C ASN A 104 -10.16 0.93 12.99
N ILE A 105 -9.84 0.07 13.96
CA ILE A 105 -9.73 -1.37 13.74
C ILE A 105 -10.54 -2.12 14.79
N ASN A 106 -11.29 -3.14 14.35
CA ASN A 106 -11.88 -4.13 15.23
C ASN A 106 -11.63 -5.52 14.63
N GLU A 107 -10.85 -6.35 15.33
CA GLU A 107 -10.40 -7.66 14.87
C GLU A 107 -11.14 -8.79 15.58
N TYR A 108 -11.39 -9.86 14.83
CA TYR A 108 -11.90 -11.12 15.35
C TYR A 108 -11.01 -11.66 16.48
N SER A 109 -11.53 -11.64 17.70
CA SER A 109 -10.78 -12.09 18.87
C SER A 109 -10.92 -13.59 19.06
N THR A 110 -9.83 -14.31 18.79
CA THR A 110 -9.70 -15.74 19.09
C THR A 110 -9.65 -16.05 20.59
N ARG A 111 -9.80 -15.04 21.48
CA ARG A 111 -9.95 -15.23 22.94
C ARG A 111 -11.39 -15.62 23.27
N TYR A 112 -12.33 -15.01 22.54
CA TYR A 112 -13.75 -15.22 22.71
C TYR A 112 -14.31 -16.23 21.71
N SER A 113 -13.62 -16.46 20.59
CA SER A 113 -14.11 -17.31 19.51
C SER A 113 -13.08 -18.35 19.08
N VAL A 114 -13.53 -19.42 18.43
CA VAL A 114 -12.64 -20.42 17.83
C VAL A 114 -11.88 -19.79 16.66
N ALA A 115 -10.59 -20.09 16.52
CA ALA A 115 -9.79 -19.56 15.43
C ALA A 115 -10.36 -20.00 14.07
N ILE A 116 -10.26 -19.12 13.07
CA ILE A 116 -10.65 -19.43 11.70
C ILE A 116 -9.87 -20.67 11.24
N ASP A 117 -10.57 -21.65 10.68
CA ASP A 117 -9.98 -22.91 10.23
C ASP A 117 -9.43 -22.78 8.80
N ALA A 118 -8.50 -21.83 8.63
CA ALA A 118 -7.80 -21.59 7.40
C ALA A 118 -6.43 -20.96 7.68
N SER A 119 -5.46 -21.33 6.87
CA SER A 119 -4.12 -20.75 6.85
C SER A 119 -3.73 -20.54 5.40
N GLN A 120 -3.08 -19.40 5.11
CA GLN A 120 -2.50 -19.14 3.80
C GLN A 120 -1.47 -20.23 3.47
N ARG A 121 -1.51 -20.71 2.24
CA ARG A 121 -0.52 -21.62 1.68
C ARG A 121 0.24 -20.97 0.54
N THR A 122 1.45 -21.46 0.32
CA THR A 122 2.29 -21.04 -0.81
C THR A 122 2.14 -22.05 -1.94
N ASP A 123 1.73 -21.59 -3.13
CA ASP A 123 1.70 -22.46 -4.30
C ASP A 123 3.13 -22.95 -4.64
N PRO A 124 3.30 -24.19 -5.12
CA PRO A 124 4.61 -24.72 -5.51
C PRO A 124 5.41 -23.82 -6.46
N ALA A 125 4.74 -23.03 -7.32
CA ALA A 125 5.40 -22.10 -8.24
C ALA A 125 5.67 -20.71 -7.63
N GLU A 126 5.25 -20.44 -6.39
CA GLU A 126 5.28 -19.11 -5.77
C GLU A 126 6.31 -18.94 -4.65
N TRP A 127 7.11 -19.96 -4.36
CA TRP A 127 8.23 -19.85 -3.42
C TRP A 127 9.31 -18.91 -3.98
N ARG A 128 9.57 -17.80 -3.27
CA ARG A 128 10.44 -16.71 -3.74
C ARG A 128 11.85 -16.82 -3.18
N GLN A 129 12.85 -16.35 -3.93
CA GLN A 129 14.22 -16.25 -3.44
C GLN A 129 14.42 -14.92 -2.68
N GLN A 130 15.41 -14.89 -1.80
CA GLN A 130 15.77 -13.66 -1.09
C GLN A 130 16.43 -12.67 -2.06
N ALA A 131 15.95 -11.42 -2.12
CA ALA A 131 16.52 -10.44 -3.02
C ALA A 131 17.96 -10.05 -2.62
N ALA A 132 18.88 -10.00 -3.59
CA ALA A 132 20.29 -9.70 -3.34
C ALA A 132 20.53 -8.24 -2.92
N SER A 133 19.77 -7.30 -3.51
CA SER A 133 19.90 -5.85 -3.28
C SER A 133 19.01 -5.34 -2.15
N ASN A 134 17.87 -6.00 -1.88
CA ASN A 134 16.91 -5.61 -0.87
C ASN A 134 16.75 -6.72 0.19
N ARG A 135 17.38 -6.54 1.35
CA ARG A 135 17.30 -7.50 2.47
C ARG A 135 15.89 -7.70 3.05
N GLN A 136 14.93 -6.84 2.70
CA GLN A 136 13.53 -6.95 3.11
C GLN A 136 12.62 -7.44 1.97
N GLY A 137 13.16 -7.60 0.77
CA GLY A 137 12.44 -8.00 -0.43
C GLY A 137 12.69 -9.45 -0.82
N SER A 138 11.94 -9.91 -1.81
CA SER A 138 12.15 -11.20 -2.47
C SER A 138 12.19 -10.99 -3.98
N GLU A 139 12.88 -11.87 -4.69
CA GLU A 139 13.01 -11.84 -6.15
C GLU A 139 13.00 -13.26 -6.72
N GLY A 140 12.61 -13.40 -7.98
CA GLY A 140 12.55 -14.69 -8.65
C GLY A 140 11.66 -15.73 -7.94
N PHE A 141 11.75 -16.96 -8.41
CA PHE A 141 11.08 -18.12 -7.81
C PHE A 141 12.05 -19.30 -7.73
N LEU A 142 11.82 -20.21 -6.79
CA LEU A 142 12.46 -21.52 -6.78
C LEU A 142 11.89 -22.40 -7.90
N ASP A 143 12.56 -23.51 -8.19
CA ASP A 143 12.01 -24.49 -9.11
C ASP A 143 10.77 -25.17 -8.52
N VAL A 144 9.83 -25.55 -9.38
CA VAL A 144 8.51 -26.08 -8.97
C VAL A 144 8.63 -27.42 -8.25
N GLU A 145 9.68 -28.22 -8.51
CA GLU A 145 9.86 -29.51 -7.84
C GLU A 145 10.23 -29.31 -6.36
N THR A 146 11.22 -28.46 -6.10
CA THR A 146 11.55 -28.00 -4.75
C THR A 146 10.33 -27.34 -4.10
N GLY A 147 9.63 -26.47 -4.83
CA GLY A 147 8.43 -25.81 -4.34
C GLY A 147 7.32 -26.79 -3.91
N ARG A 148 7.11 -27.89 -4.66
CA ARG A 148 6.11 -28.91 -4.29
C ARG A 148 6.45 -29.58 -2.95
N GLN A 149 7.73 -29.88 -2.71
CA GLN A 149 8.19 -30.44 -1.45
C GLN A 149 7.98 -29.44 -0.29
N LEU A 150 8.29 -28.17 -0.52
CA LEU A 150 8.10 -27.11 0.48
C LEU A 150 6.62 -26.89 0.82
N SER A 151 5.74 -26.79 -0.19
CA SER A 151 4.30 -26.64 0.00
C SER A 151 3.68 -27.84 0.72
N GLN A 152 4.14 -29.07 0.41
CA GLN A 152 3.69 -30.27 1.12
C GLN A 152 4.10 -30.24 2.61
N ARG A 153 5.34 -29.85 2.91
CA ARG A 153 5.82 -29.71 4.30
C ARG A 153 5.13 -28.59 5.05
N GLU A 154 4.82 -27.47 4.38
CA GLU A 154 4.01 -26.39 4.93
C GLU A 154 2.61 -26.91 5.31
N PHE A 155 1.94 -27.63 4.41
CA PHE A 155 0.63 -28.23 4.66
C PHE A 155 0.65 -29.17 5.87
N GLU A 156 1.60 -30.10 5.94
CA GLU A 156 1.75 -31.04 7.06
C GLU A 156 1.96 -30.32 8.40
N LEU A 157 2.76 -29.25 8.42
CA LEU A 157 2.98 -28.43 9.62
C LEU A 157 1.69 -27.71 10.05
N GLN A 158 0.97 -27.12 9.10
CA GLN A 158 -0.29 -26.43 9.37
C GLN A 158 -1.35 -27.39 9.93
N GLU A 159 -1.49 -28.59 9.36
CA GLU A 159 -2.42 -29.62 9.86
C GLU A 159 -2.03 -30.16 11.24
N SER A 160 -0.74 -30.35 11.49
CA SER A 160 -0.24 -30.76 12.81
C SER A 160 -0.55 -29.72 13.88
N ALA A 161 -0.25 -28.44 13.61
CA ALA A 161 -0.58 -27.34 14.53
C ALA A 161 -2.10 -27.25 14.79
N ARG A 162 -2.93 -27.51 13.77
CA ARG A 162 -4.39 -27.56 13.89
C ARG A 162 -4.88 -28.73 14.73
N THR A 163 -4.26 -29.89 14.59
CA THR A 163 -4.60 -31.07 15.40
C THR A 163 -4.32 -30.79 16.88
N VAL A 164 -3.14 -30.27 17.21
CA VAL A 164 -2.79 -29.85 18.58
C VAL A 164 -3.77 -28.79 19.11
N TYR A 165 -4.19 -27.84 18.26
CA TYR A 165 -5.20 -26.85 18.65
C TYR A 165 -6.55 -27.48 19.00
N ARG A 166 -7.05 -28.42 18.18
CA ARG A 166 -8.32 -29.14 18.42
C ARG A 166 -8.28 -29.99 19.69
N GLU A 167 -7.21 -30.76 19.87
CA GLU A 167 -7.00 -31.58 21.08
C GLU A 167 -7.07 -30.73 22.36
N ARG A 168 -6.46 -29.54 22.35
CA ARG A 168 -6.52 -28.60 23.48
C ARG A 168 -7.94 -28.10 23.75
N LEU A 169 -8.69 -27.76 22.70
CA LEU A 169 -10.09 -27.34 22.86
C LEU A 169 -10.95 -28.47 23.44
N GLU A 170 -10.78 -29.70 22.94
CA GLU A 170 -11.50 -30.89 23.42
C GLU A 170 -11.17 -31.22 24.88
N ALA A 171 -9.92 -30.98 25.30
CA ALA A 171 -9.48 -31.11 26.68
C ALA A 171 -9.96 -29.96 27.60
N GLY A 172 -10.72 -28.99 27.11
CA GLY A 172 -11.25 -27.87 27.89
C GLY A 172 -10.24 -26.74 28.15
N VAL A 173 -9.12 -26.69 27.43
CA VAL A 173 -8.13 -25.60 27.54
C VAL A 173 -8.74 -24.29 27.08
N ALA A 174 -8.47 -23.20 27.82
CA ALA A 174 -8.94 -21.87 27.45
C ALA A 174 -8.49 -21.47 26.03
N ARG A 175 -9.39 -20.89 25.23
CA ARG A 175 -9.17 -20.56 23.80
C ARG A 175 -7.90 -19.74 23.56
N GLU A 176 -7.59 -18.81 24.46
CA GLU A 176 -6.38 -17.97 24.37
C GLU A 176 -5.07 -18.73 24.58
N GLN A 177 -5.11 -19.85 25.30
CA GLN A 177 -3.97 -20.76 25.45
C GLN A 177 -3.93 -21.79 24.34
N ALA A 178 -5.08 -22.33 23.93
CA ALA A 178 -5.17 -23.36 22.90
C ALA A 178 -4.49 -22.91 21.59
N ARG A 179 -4.73 -21.66 21.18
CA ARG A 179 -4.27 -21.10 19.91
C ARG A 179 -2.79 -20.74 19.81
N LYS A 180 -1.99 -20.87 20.88
CA LYS A 180 -0.63 -20.31 20.97
C LYS A 180 0.30 -20.76 19.84
N ASP A 181 0.09 -21.96 19.31
CA ASP A 181 0.94 -22.55 18.26
C ASP A 181 0.36 -22.41 16.86
N LEU A 182 -0.79 -21.73 16.70
CA LEU A 182 -1.32 -21.45 15.37
C LEU A 182 -0.33 -20.53 14.62
N PRO A 183 0.07 -20.91 13.39
CA PRO A 183 1.09 -20.18 12.64
C PRO A 183 0.58 -18.81 12.21
N LEU A 184 1.50 -17.88 11.93
CA LEU A 184 1.18 -16.55 11.42
C LEU A 184 0.47 -16.56 10.06
N SER A 185 0.52 -17.68 9.32
CA SER A 185 -0.28 -17.88 8.10
C SER A 185 -1.78 -18.05 8.38
N THR A 186 -2.19 -18.29 9.64
CA THR A 186 -3.60 -18.40 10.01
C THR A 186 -4.35 -17.12 9.65
N TYR A 187 -5.51 -17.25 9.02
CA TYR A 187 -6.37 -16.13 8.68
C TYR A 187 -7.03 -15.49 9.92
N THR A 188 -7.16 -14.18 9.87
CA THR A 188 -7.98 -13.36 10.78
C THR A 188 -8.97 -12.53 9.97
N GLU A 189 -10.01 -12.03 10.62
CA GLU A 189 -10.98 -11.11 10.04
C GLU A 189 -11.04 -9.82 10.85
N ALA A 190 -11.19 -8.69 10.17
CA ALA A 190 -11.29 -7.41 10.84
C ALA A 190 -12.17 -6.43 10.06
N TYR A 191 -12.83 -5.55 10.81
CA TYR A 191 -13.28 -4.28 10.26
C TYR A 191 -12.15 -3.26 10.34
N TRP A 192 -11.88 -2.62 9.22
CA TRP A 192 -10.86 -1.58 9.08
C TRP A 192 -11.50 -0.35 8.44
N LYS A 193 -11.55 0.76 9.19
CA LYS A 193 -12.11 2.04 8.72
C LYS A 193 -11.01 3.09 8.66
N THR A 194 -10.92 3.85 7.57
CA THR A 194 -9.96 4.94 7.41
C THR A 194 -10.52 6.04 6.53
N ASP A 195 -10.02 7.26 6.68
CA ASP A 195 -10.23 8.33 5.70
C ASP A 195 -9.38 8.12 4.44
N LEU A 196 -9.75 8.82 3.35
CA LEU A 196 -9.13 8.67 2.04
C LEU A 196 -7.68 9.18 2.02
N HIS A 197 -7.31 10.23 2.77
CA HIS A 197 -5.91 10.68 2.82
C HIS A 197 -5.01 9.58 3.37
N ASN A 198 -5.39 9.00 4.51
CA ASN A 198 -4.66 7.92 5.15
C ASN A 198 -4.72 6.62 4.35
N LEU A 199 -5.81 6.36 3.63
CA LEU A 199 -5.89 5.26 2.67
C LEU A 199 -4.89 5.41 1.53
N LEU A 200 -4.77 6.59 0.94
CA LEU A 200 -3.79 6.85 -0.12
C LEU A 200 -2.35 6.69 0.38
N HIS A 201 -2.08 7.09 1.64
CA HIS A 201 -0.79 6.80 2.27
C HIS A 201 -0.53 5.30 2.43
N PHE A 202 -1.53 4.53 2.91
CA PHE A 202 -1.46 3.07 2.98
C PHE A 202 -1.15 2.47 1.59
N LEU A 203 -1.90 2.88 0.57
CA LEU A 203 -1.73 2.39 -0.79
C LEU A 203 -0.35 2.72 -1.35
N LYS A 204 0.16 3.95 -1.12
CA LYS A 204 1.50 4.33 -1.60
C LYS A 204 2.60 3.43 -1.03
N LEU A 205 2.49 3.05 0.25
CA LEU A 205 3.48 2.18 0.91
C LEU A 205 3.28 0.71 0.61
N ARG A 206 2.04 0.25 0.42
CA ARG A 206 1.71 -1.18 0.31
C ARG A 206 1.56 -1.66 -1.13
N MET A 207 1.33 -0.77 -2.10
CA MET A 207 1.41 -1.11 -3.52
C MET A 207 2.84 -1.18 -4.05
N ASP A 208 3.81 -0.67 -3.28
CA ASP A 208 5.23 -0.67 -3.65
C ASP A 208 5.76 -2.10 -3.86
N VAL A 209 6.62 -2.29 -4.86
CA VAL A 209 7.20 -3.59 -5.21
C VAL A 209 8.09 -4.16 -4.09
N ALA A 210 8.61 -3.31 -3.20
CA ALA A 210 9.36 -3.71 -2.02
C ALA A 210 8.47 -4.18 -0.87
N ALA A 211 7.16 -3.89 -0.88
CA ALA A 211 6.24 -4.44 0.11
C ALA A 211 6.09 -5.96 -0.11
N GLN A 212 5.90 -6.72 0.97
CA GLN A 212 5.63 -8.15 0.88
C GLN A 212 4.42 -8.41 -0.04
N PHE A 213 4.53 -9.44 -0.90
CA PHE A 213 3.53 -9.73 -1.94
C PHE A 213 2.12 -9.82 -1.36
N GLU A 214 1.96 -10.49 -0.22
CA GLU A 214 0.67 -10.76 0.37
C GLU A 214 -0.07 -9.45 0.68
N ILE A 215 0.51 -8.54 1.46
CA ILE A 215 -0.10 -7.22 1.75
C ILE A 215 -0.22 -6.35 0.49
N ARG A 216 0.70 -6.51 -0.47
CA ARG A 216 0.62 -5.80 -1.75
C ARG A 216 -0.59 -6.22 -2.57
N SER A 217 -0.93 -7.50 -2.59
CA SER A 217 -2.13 -8.01 -3.27
C SER A 217 -3.41 -7.40 -2.70
N TYR A 218 -3.51 -7.25 -1.37
CA TYR A 218 -4.62 -6.52 -0.75
C TYR A 218 -4.63 -5.04 -1.13
N ALA A 219 -3.49 -4.37 -1.08
CA ALA A 219 -3.39 -2.97 -1.44
C ALA A 219 -3.74 -2.72 -2.91
N GLN A 220 -3.32 -3.59 -3.82
CA GLN A 220 -3.68 -3.53 -5.24
C GLN A 220 -5.18 -3.75 -5.46
N ALA A 221 -5.79 -4.73 -4.78
CA ALA A 221 -7.24 -4.93 -4.83
C ALA A 221 -8.00 -3.68 -4.34
N ILE A 222 -7.58 -3.09 -3.21
CA ILE A 222 -8.19 -1.87 -2.68
C ILE A 222 -8.00 -0.70 -3.63
N GLY A 223 -6.79 -0.44 -4.13
CA GLY A 223 -6.53 0.68 -5.02
C GLY A 223 -7.26 0.56 -6.36
N TYR A 224 -6.99 -0.52 -7.09
CA TYR A 224 -7.45 -0.69 -8.48
C TYR A 224 -8.91 -1.13 -8.61
N GLN A 225 -9.51 -1.75 -7.59
CA GLN A 225 -10.89 -2.26 -7.69
C GLN A 225 -11.88 -1.54 -6.78
N ILE A 226 -11.42 -0.84 -5.73
CA ILE A 226 -12.30 -0.10 -4.81
C ILE A 226 -12.12 1.41 -4.99
N VAL A 227 -10.92 1.95 -4.75
CA VAL A 227 -10.68 3.40 -4.77
C VAL A 227 -10.87 3.99 -6.17
N SER A 228 -10.44 3.27 -7.21
CA SER A 228 -10.65 3.66 -8.61
C SER A 228 -12.13 3.82 -8.99
N LYS A 229 -13.04 3.09 -8.34
CA LYS A 229 -14.50 3.18 -8.52
C LYS A 229 -15.13 4.25 -7.62
N TRP A 230 -14.58 4.41 -6.43
CA TRP A 230 -15.13 5.31 -5.41
C TRP A 230 -14.82 6.79 -5.69
N CYS A 231 -13.54 7.10 -5.92
CA CYS A 231 -13.03 8.46 -6.14
C CYS A 231 -12.11 8.46 -7.37
N PRO A 232 -12.64 8.24 -8.59
CA PRO A 232 -11.84 8.07 -9.80
C PRO A 232 -10.91 9.24 -10.11
N ILE A 233 -11.33 10.49 -9.84
CA ILE A 233 -10.51 11.67 -10.11
C ILE A 233 -9.34 11.74 -9.12
N THR A 234 -9.62 11.48 -7.83
CA THR A 234 -8.58 11.39 -6.81
C THR A 234 -7.63 10.24 -7.08
N TRP A 235 -8.12 9.09 -7.53
CA TRP A 235 -7.31 7.93 -7.91
C TRP A 235 -6.35 8.26 -9.05
N GLU A 236 -6.85 8.89 -10.11
CA GLU A 236 -6.02 9.37 -11.23
C GLU A 236 -4.93 10.33 -10.74
N ALA A 237 -5.30 11.34 -9.93
CA ALA A 237 -4.35 12.31 -9.39
C ALA A 237 -3.30 11.67 -8.46
N PHE A 238 -3.71 10.68 -7.66
CA PHE A 238 -2.81 9.91 -6.80
C PHE A 238 -1.79 9.11 -7.61
N LEU A 239 -2.22 8.43 -8.67
CA LEU A 239 -1.32 7.70 -9.55
C LEU A 239 -0.30 8.63 -10.20
N ASP A 240 -0.74 9.76 -10.76
CA ASP A 240 0.12 10.73 -11.46
C ASP A 240 1.14 11.39 -10.54
N TYR A 241 0.69 11.88 -9.37
CA TYR A 241 1.48 12.79 -8.54
C TYR A 241 2.12 12.13 -7.33
N SER A 242 1.73 10.89 -7.00
CA SER A 242 2.27 10.15 -5.85
C SER A 242 2.86 8.81 -6.25
N VAL A 243 2.12 7.94 -6.94
CA VAL A 243 2.59 6.56 -7.22
C VAL A 243 3.68 6.54 -8.29
N HIS A 244 3.41 7.15 -9.45
CA HIS A 244 4.30 7.14 -10.61
C HIS A 244 5.21 8.37 -10.70
N SER A 245 5.18 9.25 -9.68
CA SER A 245 6.11 10.38 -9.59
C SER A 245 7.48 9.94 -9.10
N VAL A 246 8.54 10.48 -9.71
CA VAL A 246 9.91 10.37 -9.20
C VAL A 246 10.29 11.67 -8.49
N SER A 247 10.74 11.57 -7.25
CA SER A 247 11.25 12.72 -6.49
C SER A 247 12.77 12.80 -6.55
N PHE A 248 13.29 14.01 -6.73
CA PHE A 248 14.70 14.32 -6.64
C PHE A 248 14.98 15.16 -5.39
N SER A 249 16.00 14.77 -4.63
CA SER A 249 16.54 15.53 -3.50
C SER A 249 17.25 16.79 -4.00
N ARG A 250 17.57 17.70 -3.08
CA ARG A 250 18.37 18.89 -3.38
C ARG A 250 19.70 18.54 -4.05
N LEU A 251 20.36 17.46 -3.59
CA LEU A 251 21.65 17.01 -4.12
C LEU A 251 21.50 16.49 -5.55
N GLU A 252 20.48 15.66 -5.77
CA GLU A 252 20.18 15.09 -7.09
C GLU A 252 19.82 16.18 -8.10
N LEU A 253 19.04 17.20 -7.69
CA LEU A 253 18.68 18.33 -8.55
C LEU A 253 19.90 19.15 -8.98
N GLN A 254 20.88 19.35 -8.08
CA GLN A 254 22.11 20.07 -8.43
C GLN A 254 22.91 19.32 -9.50
N ILE A 255 23.04 18.00 -9.36
CA ILE A 255 23.72 17.16 -10.35
C ILE A 255 22.93 17.14 -11.66
N LEU A 256 21.61 16.96 -11.60
CA LEU A 256 20.73 16.91 -12.77
C LEU A 256 20.76 18.23 -13.56
N ALA A 257 20.84 19.38 -12.88
CA ALA A 257 20.99 20.68 -13.53
C ALA A 257 22.32 20.78 -14.31
N ALA A 258 23.42 20.26 -13.74
CA ALA A 258 24.71 20.22 -14.43
C ALA A 258 24.68 19.26 -15.65
N ILE A 259 24.03 18.09 -15.52
CA ILE A 259 23.78 17.16 -16.63
C ILE A 259 22.99 17.85 -17.75
N GLY A 260 21.87 18.51 -17.40
CA GLY A 260 21.01 19.20 -18.37
C GLY A 260 21.71 20.37 -19.07
N ALA A 261 22.71 20.98 -18.43
CA ALA A 261 23.56 22.01 -19.02
C ALA A 261 24.74 21.47 -19.84
N GLY A 262 24.90 20.14 -19.95
CA GLY A 262 26.03 19.50 -20.63
C GLY A 262 27.37 19.63 -19.89
N LYS A 263 27.36 19.97 -18.59
CA LYS A 263 28.57 20.25 -17.79
C LYS A 263 28.97 19.03 -16.95
N LYS A 264 29.53 18.02 -17.62
CA LYS A 264 29.90 16.72 -17.02
C LYS A 264 30.82 16.89 -15.79
N GLU A 265 31.82 17.75 -15.90
CA GLU A 265 32.81 17.99 -14.83
C GLU A 265 32.17 18.62 -13.60
N GLN A 266 31.17 19.50 -13.79
CA GLN A 266 30.43 20.10 -12.68
C GLN A 266 29.54 19.09 -11.97
N ALA A 267 28.93 18.17 -12.73
CA ALA A 267 28.14 17.08 -12.16
C ALA A 267 29.01 16.13 -11.31
N ILE A 268 30.21 15.80 -11.79
CA ILE A 268 31.20 14.99 -11.07
C ILE A 268 31.67 15.71 -9.81
N ALA A 269 32.09 16.98 -9.91
CA ALA A 269 32.55 17.77 -8.78
C ALA A 269 31.47 17.92 -7.69
N ALA A 270 30.20 18.07 -8.08
CA ALA A 270 29.08 18.08 -7.12
C ALA A 270 28.95 16.73 -6.38
N ALA A 271 28.98 15.61 -7.11
CA ALA A 271 28.90 14.27 -6.51
C ALA A 271 30.10 13.96 -5.60
N GLU A 272 31.32 14.41 -5.94
CA GLU A 272 32.49 14.35 -5.07
C GLU A 272 32.29 15.17 -3.79
N GLY A 273 31.80 16.41 -3.93
CA GLY A 273 31.50 17.30 -2.80
C GLY A 273 30.45 16.74 -1.84
N PHE A 274 29.52 15.92 -2.34
CA PHE A 274 28.54 15.21 -1.51
C PHE A 274 29.09 13.90 -0.90
N GLY A 275 30.33 13.54 -1.21
CA GLY A 275 30.93 12.29 -0.77
C GLY A 275 30.34 11.05 -1.44
N TRP A 276 29.68 11.19 -2.58
CA TRP A 276 29.13 10.09 -3.35
C TRP A 276 30.20 9.36 -4.15
N LEU A 277 31.29 10.05 -4.51
CA LEU A 277 32.41 9.50 -5.28
C LEU A 277 33.65 9.29 -4.40
N LYS A 278 33.62 8.25 -3.56
CA LYS A 278 34.77 7.85 -2.73
C LYS A 278 35.39 6.56 -3.27
N TYR A 279 36.70 6.58 -3.46
CA TYR A 279 37.47 5.45 -3.99
C TYR A 279 38.31 4.81 -2.89
N GLU A 280 38.28 3.48 -2.82
CA GLU A 280 39.05 2.67 -1.89
C GLU A 280 39.71 1.54 -2.69
N ASN A 281 41.04 1.43 -2.60
CA ASN A 281 41.85 0.48 -3.38
C ASN A 281 41.55 0.51 -4.90
N GLY A 282 41.33 1.70 -5.46
CA GLY A 282 41.01 1.90 -6.88
C GLY A 282 39.57 1.55 -7.28
N SER A 283 38.74 1.07 -6.35
CA SER A 283 37.33 0.76 -6.57
C SER A 283 36.41 1.84 -6.00
N LEU A 284 35.33 2.17 -6.72
CA LEU A 284 34.35 3.12 -6.24
C LEU A 284 33.50 2.48 -5.14
N LYS A 285 33.59 3.01 -3.92
CA LYS A 285 32.85 2.49 -2.76
C LYS A 285 31.35 2.58 -2.98
N HIS A 286 30.61 1.61 -2.46
CA HIS A 286 29.15 1.65 -2.48
C HIS A 286 28.63 2.87 -1.70
N ASN A 287 27.79 3.66 -2.35
CA ASN A 287 27.04 4.73 -1.73
C ASN A 287 25.56 4.56 -2.09
N ARG A 288 24.69 4.49 -1.08
CA ARG A 288 23.27 4.19 -1.26
C ARG A 288 22.53 5.30 -2.01
N GLU A 289 22.72 6.56 -1.61
CA GLU A 289 22.09 7.70 -2.29
C GLU A 289 22.51 7.81 -3.75
N ARG A 290 23.81 7.55 -4.04
CA ARG A 290 24.31 7.50 -5.42
C ARG A 290 23.63 6.38 -6.21
N ALA A 291 23.54 5.17 -5.66
CA ALA A 291 22.91 4.04 -6.34
C ALA A 291 21.42 4.31 -6.65
N GLU A 292 20.69 4.87 -5.69
CA GLU A 292 19.29 5.29 -5.87
C GLU A 292 19.16 6.38 -6.95
N PHE A 293 20.09 7.35 -7.01
CA PHE A 293 20.10 8.36 -8.07
C PHE A 293 20.46 7.80 -9.45
N GLU A 294 21.43 6.89 -9.52
CA GLU A 294 21.82 6.20 -10.76
C GLU A 294 20.65 5.41 -11.36
N GLU A 295 19.84 4.77 -10.53
CA GLU A 295 18.60 4.09 -10.95
C GLU A 295 17.58 5.06 -11.52
N LYS A 296 17.38 6.23 -10.90
CA LYS A 296 16.51 7.29 -11.43
C LYS A 296 17.00 7.81 -12.78
N LEU A 297 18.31 8.02 -12.95
CA LEU A 297 18.90 8.44 -14.22
C LEU A 297 18.69 7.38 -15.31
N ALA A 298 18.89 6.10 -14.98
CA ALA A 298 18.66 5.00 -15.91
C ALA A 298 17.18 4.95 -16.36
N GLY A 299 16.23 5.14 -15.44
CA GLY A 299 14.80 5.24 -15.75
C GLY A 299 14.46 6.40 -16.69
N LEU A 300 15.21 7.51 -16.61
CA LEU A 300 15.09 8.67 -17.51
C LEU A 300 15.94 8.55 -18.79
N LYS A 301 16.65 7.43 -18.99
CA LYS A 301 17.61 7.23 -20.10
C LYS A 301 18.70 8.32 -20.14
N LEU A 302 19.11 8.82 -18.99
CA LEU A 302 20.21 9.78 -18.86
C LEU A 302 21.52 9.07 -18.54
N ALA A 303 22.62 9.56 -19.11
CA ALA A 303 23.95 9.04 -18.83
C ALA A 303 24.37 9.39 -17.39
N VAL A 304 25.05 8.45 -16.74
CA VAL A 304 25.64 8.66 -15.40
C VAL A 304 27.01 9.34 -15.59
N PRO A 305 27.21 10.58 -15.11
CA PRO A 305 28.40 11.38 -15.46
C PRO A 305 29.75 10.76 -15.08
N TRP A 306 29.78 9.97 -14.01
CA TRP A 306 31.00 9.34 -13.48
C TRP A 306 31.16 7.88 -13.93
N ARG A 307 30.26 7.37 -14.78
CA ARG A 307 30.47 6.09 -15.48
C ARG A 307 31.07 6.42 -16.85
N SER A 308 32.14 5.71 -17.18
CA SER A 308 32.89 5.85 -18.43
C SER A 308 32.01 5.61 -19.65
#